data_AF-A0AAD5LYR7-F1
#
_entry.id   AF-A0AAD5LYR7-F1
#
_cell.length_a   1.000
_cell.length_b   1.000
_cell.length_c   1.000
_cell.angle_alpha   90.00
_cell.angle_beta   90.00
_cell.angle_gamma   90.00
#
_symmetry.space_group_name_H-M   'P 1'
#
loop_
_entity.id
_entity.type
_entity.pdbx_description
1 polymer ?
#
loop_
_entity_poly.entity_id
_entity_poly.type
_entity_poly.pdbx_seq_one_letter_code
_entity_poly.pdbx_strand_id
1 'polypeptide(L)'
;MFSHFAFGTSAPKAKVLDHNKPIYVNSGADTAESIGWLQSDTTSLPRAADSIHLWKNAFCDYFEQKEGDSMERTNDEQQLFREPVIDSLIAQKEKVTIMELYEPYMHHGCTAIIYEWCT
;
A
#
# COMPACT_ATOMS: atom_id res chain seq x y z
N MET A 1 23.59 -8.71 -19.91
CA MET A 1 24.23 -9.86 -20.59
C MET A 1 24.01 -9.89 -22.11
N PHE A 2 22.89 -9.38 -22.64
CA PHE A 2 22.57 -9.46 -24.08
C PHE A 2 23.49 -8.68 -25.03
N SER A 3 23.99 -7.52 -24.61
CA SER A 3 24.84 -6.66 -25.46
C SER A 3 26.23 -7.25 -25.74
N HIS A 4 26.76 -8.10 -24.86
CA HIS A 4 28.10 -8.68 -25.02
C HIS A 4 28.24 -9.53 -26.28
N PHE A 5 27.18 -10.25 -26.66
CA PHE A 5 27.13 -11.02 -27.90
C PHE A 5 27.08 -10.14 -29.15
N ALA A 6 26.44 -8.96 -29.08
CA ALA A 6 26.37 -8.03 -30.19
C ALA A 6 27.71 -7.32 -30.47
N PHE A 7 28.50 -7.08 -29.42
CA PHE A 7 29.76 -6.33 -29.52
C PHE A 7 31.02 -7.19 -29.37
N GLY A 8 30.89 -8.53 -29.28
CA GLY A 8 32.03 -9.44 -29.11
C GLY A 8 32.83 -9.19 -27.82
N THR A 9 32.23 -8.57 -26.82
CA THR A 9 32.89 -8.25 -25.54
C THR A 9 32.65 -9.35 -24.51
N SER A 10 33.53 -9.48 -23.52
CA SER A 10 33.30 -10.39 -22.40
C SER A 10 32.35 -9.76 -21.38
N ALA A 11 31.40 -10.55 -20.86
CA ALA A 11 30.55 -10.10 -19.76
C ALA A 11 31.39 -9.97 -18.47
N PRO A 12 31.33 -8.83 -17.77
CA PRO A 12 32.02 -8.67 -16.50
C PRO A 12 31.56 -9.74 -15.50
N LYS A 13 32.51 -10.39 -14.83
CA LYS A 13 32.23 -11.52 -13.93
C LYS A 13 32.02 -11.10 -12.47
N ALA A 14 32.51 -9.94 -12.09
CA ALA A 14 32.48 -9.44 -10.72
C ALA A 14 31.41 -8.35 -10.55
N LYS A 15 30.83 -8.29 -9.35
CA LYS A 15 30.04 -7.12 -8.93
C LYS A 15 30.97 -5.97 -8.56
N VAL A 16 30.61 -4.76 -8.97
CA VAL A 16 31.34 -3.53 -8.61
C VAL A 16 30.60 -2.87 -7.44
N LEU A 17 31.25 -2.79 -6.28
CA LEU A 17 30.71 -2.17 -5.06
C LEU A 17 31.26 -0.76 -4.79
N ASP A 18 32.21 -0.30 -5.61
CA ASP A 18 32.81 1.03 -5.50
C ASP A 18 31.89 2.07 -6.14
N HIS A 19 31.39 3.00 -5.33
CA HIS A 19 30.48 4.06 -5.78
C HIS A 19 31.11 5.08 -6.72
N ASN A 20 32.43 5.10 -6.87
CA ASN A 20 33.14 5.98 -7.80
C ASN A 20 33.37 5.32 -9.18
N LYS A 21 32.90 4.08 -9.36
CA LYS A 21 33.06 3.32 -10.60
C LYS A 21 31.69 3.03 -11.22
N PRO A 22 31.65 2.75 -12.53
CA PRO A 22 30.42 2.29 -13.18
C PRO A 22 29.83 1.08 -12.44
N ILE A 23 28.56 1.21 -12.07
CA ILE A 23 27.84 0.15 -11.35
C ILE A 23 27.59 -1.01 -12.30
N TYR A 24 27.98 -2.20 -11.86
CA TYR A 24 27.72 -3.44 -12.58
C TYR A 24 27.43 -4.55 -11.59
N VAL A 25 26.24 -5.15 -11.71
CA VAL A 25 25.78 -6.24 -10.83
C VAL A 25 25.25 -7.36 -11.72
N ASN A 26 25.87 -8.53 -11.60
CA ASN A 26 25.37 -9.73 -12.26
C ASN A 26 24.15 -10.26 -11.51
N SER A 27 23.15 -10.75 -12.25
CA SER A 27 21.99 -11.43 -11.65
C SER A 27 22.44 -12.57 -10.74
N GLY A 28 22.01 -12.56 -9.48
CA GLY A 28 22.35 -13.58 -8.50
C GLY A 28 23.71 -13.38 -7.82
N ALA A 29 24.48 -12.35 -8.16
CA ALA A 29 25.67 -11.94 -7.41
C ALA A 29 25.33 -10.98 -6.26
N ASP A 30 24.11 -10.44 -6.27
CA ASP A 30 23.55 -9.61 -5.23
C ASP A 30 22.89 -10.47 -4.13
N THR A 31 23.12 -10.05 -2.90
CA THR A 31 22.38 -10.55 -1.72
C THR A 31 21.82 -9.35 -1.00
N ALA A 32 20.70 -9.54 -0.30
CA ALA A 32 20.05 -8.45 0.41
C ALA A 32 20.93 -7.86 1.52
N GLU A 33 21.80 -8.66 2.15
CA GLU A 33 22.83 -8.18 3.08
C GLU A 33 23.85 -7.28 2.38
N SER A 34 24.19 -7.57 1.12
CA SER A 34 25.21 -6.82 0.37
C SER A 34 24.68 -5.53 -0.28
N ILE A 35 23.38 -5.47 -0.57
CA ILE A 35 22.70 -4.24 -1.01
C ILE A 35 22.41 -3.33 0.20
N GLY A 36 22.31 -3.93 1.39
CA GLY A 36 21.86 -3.28 2.61
C GLY A 36 20.38 -3.53 2.82
N TRP A 37 20.04 -4.22 3.91
CA TRP A 37 18.67 -4.23 4.40
C TRP A 37 18.35 -2.84 4.96
N LEU A 38 17.18 -2.29 4.63
CA LEU A 38 16.64 -1.16 5.39
C LEU A 38 16.49 -1.63 6.84
N GLN A 39 17.35 -1.14 7.72
CA GLN A 39 17.28 -1.49 9.13
C GLN A 39 16.04 -0.80 9.69
N SER A 40 15.09 -1.59 10.19
CA SER A 40 14.11 -1.08 11.15
C SER A 40 14.89 -0.68 12.41
N ASP A 41 14.49 0.40 13.08
CA ASP A 41 15.08 0.86 14.36
C ASP A 41 15.10 -0.23 15.46
N THR A 42 14.37 -1.33 15.23
CA THR A 42 14.39 -2.54 16.01
C THR A 42 15.45 -3.51 15.49
N THR A 43 16.42 -3.87 16.35
CA THR A 43 17.55 -4.81 16.13
C THR A 43 17.17 -6.25 15.71
N SER A 44 15.91 -6.51 15.37
CA SER A 44 15.43 -7.80 14.84
C SER A 44 15.53 -7.85 13.33
N LEU A 45 15.97 -8.99 12.80
CA LEU A 45 15.95 -9.29 11.36
C LEU A 45 14.55 -8.95 10.79
N PRO A 46 14.43 -8.04 9.81
CA PRO A 46 13.13 -7.71 9.25
C PRO A 46 12.51 -8.96 8.63
N ARG A 47 11.27 -9.26 9.02
CA ARG A 47 10.52 -10.36 8.40
C ARG A 47 10.30 -9.99 6.93
N ALA A 48 10.33 -10.96 6.02
CA ALA A 48 10.24 -10.69 4.58
C ALA A 48 8.98 -9.91 4.14
N ALA A 49 7.92 -9.88 4.97
CA ALA A 49 6.72 -9.07 4.75
C ALA A 49 6.91 -7.60 5.16
N ASP A 50 7.77 -7.30 6.13
CA ASP A 50 8.02 -5.93 6.60
C ASP A 50 8.96 -5.18 5.65
N SER A 51 9.85 -5.90 4.96
CA SER A 51 10.86 -5.31 4.09
C SER A 51 10.26 -4.57 2.89
N ILE A 52 9.17 -5.07 2.30
CA ILE A 52 8.51 -4.37 1.17
C ILE A 52 7.87 -3.05 1.62
N HIS A 53 7.31 -3.01 2.83
CA HIS A 53 6.74 -1.79 3.40
C HIS A 53 7.82 -0.75 3.70
N LEU A 54 8.98 -1.19 4.22
CA LEU A 54 10.13 -0.31 4.44
C LEU A 54 10.63 0.30 3.13
N TRP A 55 10.79 -0.51 2.08
CA TRP A 55 11.20 0.00 0.76
C TRP A 55 10.17 0.93 0.15
N LYS A 56 8.87 0.62 0.29
CA LYS A 56 7.79 1.51 -0.15
C LYS A 56 7.89 2.86 0.54
N ASN A 57 8.05 2.87 1.86
CA ASN A 57 8.13 4.11 2.63
C ASN A 57 9.38 4.91 2.25
N ALA A 58 10.56 4.28 2.20
CA ALA A 58 11.80 4.97 1.79
C ALA A 58 11.71 5.54 0.37
N PHE A 59 11.04 4.83 -0.55
CA PHE A 59 10.75 5.34 -1.88
C PHE A 59 9.83 6.57 -1.83
N CYS A 60 8.77 6.50 -1.02
CA CYS A 60 7.83 7.61 -0.85
C CYS A 60 8.43 8.83 -0.16
N ASP A 61 9.40 8.64 0.73
CA ASP A 61 10.11 9.73 1.39
C ASP A 61 11.09 10.44 0.44
N TYR A 62 11.72 9.67 -0.46
CA TYR A 62 12.67 10.21 -1.42
C TYR A 62 11.99 10.88 -2.62
N PHE A 63 10.87 10.34 -3.09
CA PHE A 63 10.12 10.87 -4.23
C PHE A 63 8.78 11.46 -3.80
N GLU A 64 8.51 12.70 -4.21
CA GLU A 64 7.23 13.37 -3.96
C GLU A 64 6.05 12.47 -4.37
N GLN A 65 5.21 12.12 -3.38
CA GLN A 65 3.98 11.40 -3.64
C GLN A 65 2.96 12.37 -4.23
N LYS A 66 2.73 12.26 -5.54
CA LYS A 66 1.53 12.85 -6.12
C LYS A 66 0.37 12.00 -5.66
N GLU A 67 -0.58 12.61 -4.94
CA GLU A 67 -1.88 11.99 -4.73
C GLU A 67 -2.43 11.67 -6.12
N GLY A 68 -2.43 10.38 -6.45
CA GLY A 68 -3.19 9.91 -7.58
C GLY A 68 -4.62 10.28 -7.26
N ASP A 69 -5.24 11.06 -8.15
CA ASP A 69 -6.65 11.40 -8.11
C ASP A 69 -7.39 10.15 -7.64
N SER A 70 -7.88 10.18 -6.40
CA SER A 70 -8.58 9.04 -5.85
C SER A 70 -9.72 8.83 -6.82
N MET A 71 -9.64 7.76 -7.61
CA MET A 71 -10.72 7.35 -8.47
C MET A 71 -11.81 6.85 -7.50
N GLU A 72 -12.46 7.79 -6.80
CA GLU A 72 -13.81 7.61 -6.31
C GLU A 72 -14.57 7.27 -7.57
N ARG A 73 -14.81 5.96 -7.74
CA ARG A 73 -15.66 5.46 -8.80
C ARG A 73 -16.95 6.27 -8.68
N THR A 74 -17.25 7.02 -9.72
CA THR A 74 -18.49 7.78 -9.79
C THR A 74 -19.65 6.79 -9.60
N ASN A 75 -20.76 7.25 -9.03
CA ASN A 75 -21.94 6.43 -8.77
C ASN A 75 -22.34 5.59 -10.01
N ASP A 76 -22.15 6.15 -11.20
CA ASP A 76 -22.43 5.51 -12.49
C ASP A 76 -21.60 4.23 -12.74
N GLU A 77 -20.32 4.20 -12.35
CA GLU A 77 -19.47 3.02 -12.48
C GLU A 77 -19.82 1.92 -11.46
N GLN A 78 -20.29 2.32 -10.27
CA GLN A 78 -20.74 1.38 -9.24
C GLN A 78 -22.02 0.64 -9.65
N GLN A 79 -22.89 1.29 -10.45
CA GLN A 79 -24.11 0.65 -10.96
C GLN A 79 -23.83 -0.44 -12.00
N LEU A 80 -22.67 -0.40 -12.67
CA LEU A 80 -22.32 -1.34 -13.73
C LEU A 80 -21.89 -2.72 -13.20
N PHE A 81 -21.46 -2.80 -11.93
CA PHE A 81 -20.93 -4.01 -11.28
C PHE A 81 -21.70 -4.35 -10.00
N ARG A 82 -23.04 -4.38 -10.07
CA ARG A 82 -23.87 -4.79 -8.93
C ARG A 82 -23.68 -6.27 -8.62
N GLU A 83 -23.31 -6.56 -7.38
CA GLU A 83 -23.14 -7.90 -6.86
C GLU A 83 -24.06 -8.06 -5.64
N PRO A 84 -25.31 -8.55 -5.82
CA PRO A 84 -26.36 -8.46 -4.79
C PRO A 84 -25.97 -9.03 -3.43
N VAL A 85 -25.13 -10.07 -3.42
CA VAL A 85 -24.62 -10.67 -2.18
C VAL A 85 -23.64 -9.74 -1.48
N ILE A 86 -22.70 -9.15 -2.21
CA ILE A 86 -21.68 -8.24 -1.66
C ILE A 86 -22.35 -6.93 -1.22
N ASP A 87 -23.25 -6.40 -2.03
CA ASP A 87 -24.03 -5.19 -1.71
C ASP A 87 -24.85 -5.38 -0.42
N SER A 88 -25.47 -6.56 -0.24
CA SER A 88 -26.23 -6.89 0.97
C SER A 88 -25.34 -6.96 2.22
N LEU A 89 -24.14 -7.54 2.09
CA LEU A 89 -23.18 -7.65 3.19
C LEU A 89 -22.61 -6.27 3.59
N ILE A 90 -22.36 -5.40 2.61
CA ILE A 90 -21.93 -4.02 2.85
C ILE A 90 -23.04 -3.24 3.54
N ALA A 91 -24.27 -3.29 3.03
CA ALA A 91 -25.42 -2.62 3.65
C ALA A 91 -25.71 -3.12 5.07
N GLN A 92 -25.51 -4.43 5.33
CA GLN A 92 -25.62 -4.97 6.68
C GLN A 92 -24.51 -4.44 7.59
N LYS A 93 -23.27 -4.39 7.12
CA LYS A 93 -22.13 -3.83 7.87
C LYS A 93 -22.35 -2.35 8.20
N GLU A 94 -22.78 -1.55 7.23
CA GLU A 94 -23.07 -0.12 7.43
C GLU A 94 -24.18 0.09 8.47
N LYS A 95 -25.27 -0.68 8.42
CA LYS A 95 -26.33 -0.59 9.42
C LYS A 95 -25.83 -0.92 10.83
N VAL A 96 -25.00 -1.94 10.97
CA VAL A 96 -24.41 -2.32 12.26
C VAL A 96 -23.48 -1.22 12.76
N THR A 97 -22.60 -0.69 11.90
CA THR A 97 -21.70 0.41 12.27
C THR A 97 -22.45 1.68 12.65
N ILE A 98 -23.50 2.04 11.91
CA ILE A 98 -24.34 3.20 12.24
C ILE A 98 -25.08 2.96 13.57
N MET A 99 -25.63 1.76 13.81
CA MET A 99 -26.29 1.46 15.08
C MET A 99 -25.32 1.48 16.28
N GLU A 100 -24.10 0.95 16.13
CA GLU A 100 -23.07 1.00 17.17
C GLU A 100 -22.63 2.43 17.48
N LEU A 101 -22.63 3.32 16.48
CA LEU A 101 -22.38 4.75 16.70
C LEU A 101 -23.56 5.47 17.38
N TYR A 102 -24.78 4.94 17.28
CA TYR A 102 -25.99 5.49 17.93
C TYR A 102 -26.27 4.90 19.32
N GLU A 103 -25.72 3.74 19.69
CA GLU A 103 -25.82 3.17 21.04
C GLU A 103 -25.34 4.11 22.17
N PRO A 104 -24.21 4.82 22.08
CA PRO A 104 -23.80 5.75 23.13
C PRO A 104 -24.74 6.95 23.27
N TYR A 105 -25.56 7.26 22.25
CA TYR A 105 -26.55 8.35 22.29
C TYR A 105 -27.91 7.91 22.88
N MET A 106 -28.20 6.61 22.95
CA MET A 106 -29.45 6.08 23.54
C MET A 106 -29.32 5.80 25.05
N HIS A 107 -28.11 5.59 25.58
CA HIS A 107 -27.89 5.19 26.98
C HIS A 107 -27.70 6.33 27.99
N HIS A 108 -27.71 7.59 27.55
CA HIS A 108 -27.74 8.76 28.42
C HIS A 108 -29.08 9.49 28.22
N GLY A 109 -30.04 9.09 29.05
CA GLY A 109 -31.45 9.42 28.87
C GLY A 109 -31.77 10.91 28.90
N CYS A 110 -32.76 11.28 28.09
CA CYS A 110 -33.74 12.29 28.46
C CYS A 110 -34.96 12.16 27.53
N THR A 111 -36.13 11.96 28.14
CA THR A 111 -37.41 12.38 27.58
C THR A 111 -37.33 13.83 27.10
N ALA A 112 -37.69 14.11 25.83
CA ALA A 112 -38.51 15.24 25.38
C ALA A 112 -38.16 15.77 23.95
N ILE A 113 -39.10 15.53 23.03
CA ILE A 113 -39.67 16.45 22.02
C ILE A 113 -38.82 16.86 20.78
N ILE A 114 -39.55 16.93 19.65
CA ILE A 114 -39.34 17.62 18.36
C ILE A 114 -38.40 16.84 17.42
N TYR A 115 -38.81 16.33 16.24
CA TYR A 115 -39.53 16.97 15.13
C TYR A 115 -40.44 15.93 14.42
N GLU A 116 -41.77 15.95 14.56
CA GLU A 116 -42.70 16.63 13.62
C GLU A 116 -42.03 17.65 12.69
N TRP A 117 -42.49 17.72 11.44
CA TRP A 117 -41.92 18.44 10.28
C TRP A 117 -41.00 17.58 9.38
N CYS A 118 -41.60 16.73 8.55
CA CYS A 118 -41.70 17.05 7.13
C CYS A 118 -42.78 16.16 6.48
N THR A 119 -43.96 16.76 6.31
CA THR A 119 -44.91 16.44 5.24
C THR A 119 -44.30 16.76 3.87
#